data_AF-A0A402AIV1-F1
#
_entry.id   AF-A0A402AIV1-F1
#
_cell.length_a   1.000
_cell.length_b   1.000
_cell.length_c   1.000
_cell.angle_alpha   90.00
_cell.angle_beta   90.00
_cell.angle_gamma   90.00
#
_symmetry.space_group_name_H-M   'P 1'
#
loop_
_entity.id
_entity.type
_entity.pdbx_description
1 polymer ?
#
loop_
_entity_poly.entity_id
_entity_poly.type
_entity_poly.pdbx_seq_one_letter_code
_entity_poly.pdbx_strand_id
1 'polypeptide(L)'
;MRSHMGRLAIGIAIILGGILYGVSSHQVNYKAVPEGKYQIVPMSDGTYGFVLDGTDTYYIVHPTDFTPMPDDNSFTNTDGIGEIFYKDEDPQSFIMNQKDGSQVNSQELTVVSFSLTSSKDQRIDRYASSGYLANPDGFYDNRWPVGILVAALGLGALGFFLMLPAMQARRRQKQSYPAPAFQAASVYDPGQTQLATPYAPPSVVPQAENRPD
;
A
#
# COMPACT_ATOMS: atom_id res chain seq x y z
N MET A 1 2.57 27.89 7.58
CA MET A 1 3.52 27.34 6.58
C MET A 1 3.87 25.86 6.81
N ARG A 2 4.12 25.37 8.03
CA ARG A 2 4.50 23.96 8.29
C ARG A 2 3.49 22.88 7.87
N SER A 3 2.19 23.19 7.78
CA SER A 3 1.13 22.20 7.45
C SER A 3 1.01 21.84 5.97
N HIS A 4 1.47 22.69 5.04
CA HIS A 4 1.33 22.45 3.60
C HIS A 4 2.43 21.53 3.07
N MET A 5 3.68 21.74 3.50
CA MET A 5 4.80 20.88 3.11
C MET A 5 4.61 19.44 3.59
N GLY A 6 4.06 19.23 4.80
CA GLY A 6 3.80 17.88 5.31
C GLY A 6 2.80 17.09 4.45
N ARG A 7 1.73 17.74 3.97
CA ARG A 7 0.71 17.08 3.12
C ARG A 7 1.25 16.71 1.74
N LEU A 8 2.06 17.59 1.16
CA LEU A 8 2.75 17.31 -0.11
C LEU A 8 3.74 16.16 0.05
N ALA A 9 4.52 16.16 1.13
CA ALA A 9 5.47 15.09 1.43
C ALA A 9 4.78 13.72 1.56
N ILE A 10 3.63 13.66 2.25
CA ILE A 10 2.85 12.40 2.36
C ILE A 10 2.38 11.92 0.99
N GLY A 11 1.82 12.80 0.16
CA GLY A 11 1.38 12.42 -1.20
C GLY A 11 2.52 11.87 -2.05
N ILE A 12 3.68 12.54 -2.04
CA ILE A 12 4.88 12.09 -2.73
C ILE A 12 5.37 10.75 -2.18
N ALA A 13 5.40 10.57 -0.86
CA ALA A 13 5.84 9.33 -0.23
C ALA A 13 4.96 8.14 -0.63
N ILE A 14 3.64 8.33 -0.72
CA ILE A 14 2.72 7.28 -1.18
C ILE A 14 2.98 6.92 -2.64
N ILE A 15 3.17 7.93 -3.51
CA ILE A 15 3.48 7.70 -4.94
C ILE A 15 4.77 6.92 -5.08
N LEU A 16 5.85 7.37 -4.41
CA LEU A 16 7.14 6.69 -4.43
C LEU A 16 7.04 5.28 -3.85
N GLY A 17 6.28 5.07 -2.78
CA GLY A 17 6.03 3.74 -2.22
C GLY A 17 5.36 2.79 -3.23
N GLY A 18 4.34 3.27 -3.96
CA GLY A 18 3.70 2.50 -5.02
C GLY A 18 4.65 2.14 -6.17
N ILE A 19 5.49 3.09 -6.60
CA ILE A 19 6.48 2.87 -7.66
C ILE A 19 7.55 1.87 -7.19
N LEU A 20 8.12 2.07 -6.00
CA LEU A 20 9.13 1.17 -5.44
C LEU A 20 8.59 -0.25 -5.29
N TYR A 21 7.34 -0.39 -4.85
CA TYR A 21 6.67 -1.69 -4.78
C TYR A 21 6.51 -2.33 -6.17
N GLY A 22 6.10 -1.57 -7.18
CA GLY A 22 6.00 -2.05 -8.56
C GLY A 22 7.36 -2.50 -9.14
N VAL A 23 8.43 -1.74 -8.87
CA VAL A 23 9.80 -2.08 -9.31
C VAL A 23 10.35 -3.34 -8.61
N SER A 24 9.82 -3.72 -7.44
CA SER A 24 10.15 -4.98 -6.77
C SER A 24 9.57 -6.24 -7.42
N SER A 25 8.92 -6.11 -8.58
CA SER A 25 8.46 -7.25 -9.39
C SER A 25 9.66 -8.07 -9.87
N HIS A 26 9.57 -9.39 -9.78
CA HIS A 26 10.67 -10.29 -10.12
C HIS A 26 10.15 -11.61 -10.68
N GLN A 27 11.05 -12.35 -11.33
CA GLN A 27 10.78 -13.71 -11.78
C GLN A 27 11.03 -14.67 -10.61
N VAL A 28 10.03 -15.47 -10.28
CA VAL A 28 10.15 -16.59 -9.34
C VAL A 28 10.49 -17.83 -10.13
N ASN A 29 11.66 -18.40 -9.87
CA ASN A 29 12.10 -19.65 -10.47
C ASN A 29 12.06 -20.77 -9.44
N TYR A 30 11.91 -22.00 -9.91
CA TYR A 30 12.06 -23.17 -9.07
C TYR A 30 13.37 -23.88 -9.40
N LYS A 31 14.09 -24.30 -8.36
CA LYS A 31 15.34 -25.05 -8.49
C LYS A 31 15.21 -26.40 -7.83
N ALA A 32 15.79 -27.40 -8.49
CA ALA A 32 15.98 -28.71 -7.90
C ALA A 32 17.04 -28.63 -6.81
N VAL A 33 16.79 -29.32 -5.71
CA VAL A 33 17.77 -29.47 -4.63
C VAL A 33 18.76 -30.60 -5.00
N PRO A 34 20.05 -30.54 -4.59
CA PRO A 34 20.99 -31.63 -4.81
C PRO A 34 20.46 -33.00 -4.34
N GLU A 35 20.77 -34.07 -5.07
CA GLU A 35 20.43 -35.42 -4.62
C GLU A 35 21.27 -35.82 -3.40
N GLY A 36 20.66 -36.51 -2.44
CA GLY A 36 21.37 -37.01 -1.26
C GLY A 36 20.48 -37.53 -0.15
N LYS A 37 21.07 -37.79 1.01
CA LYS A 37 20.34 -38.22 2.21
C LYS A 37 19.86 -37.01 2.99
N TYR A 38 18.56 -36.96 3.25
CA TYR A 38 17.93 -35.87 3.98
C TYR A 38 17.51 -36.30 5.37
N GLN A 39 17.74 -35.42 6.34
CA GLN A 39 17.16 -35.50 7.67
C GLN A 39 15.89 -34.64 7.70
N ILE A 40 14.81 -35.17 8.27
CA ILE A 40 13.56 -34.42 8.48
C ILE A 40 13.55 -33.92 9.91
N VAL A 41 13.55 -32.59 10.08
CA VAL A 41 13.56 -31.92 11.38
C VAL A 41 12.19 -31.27 11.60
N PRO A 42 11.34 -31.84 12.49
CA PRO A 42 10.05 -31.22 12.80
C PRO A 42 10.25 -29.98 13.69
N MET A 43 9.54 -28.90 13.36
CA MET A 43 9.60 -27.64 14.09
C MET A 43 8.43 -27.47 15.05
N SER A 44 8.52 -26.47 15.92
CA SER A 44 7.49 -26.16 16.92
C SER A 44 6.22 -25.52 16.34
N ASP A 45 6.30 -24.90 15.17
CA ASP A 45 5.18 -24.26 14.46
C ASP A 45 4.42 -25.19 13.50
N GLY A 46 4.81 -26.46 13.44
CA GLY A 46 4.21 -27.45 12.55
C GLY A 46 4.82 -27.51 11.15
N THR A 47 5.91 -26.77 10.90
CA THR A 47 6.70 -26.90 9.68
C THR A 47 7.76 -28.01 9.80
N TYR A 48 8.33 -28.40 8.67
CA TYR A 48 9.40 -29.39 8.61
C TYR A 48 10.60 -28.83 7.86
N GLY A 49 11.79 -28.99 8.41
CA GLY A 49 13.04 -28.72 7.71
C GLY A 49 13.57 -30.00 7.08
N PHE A 50 13.84 -29.99 5.78
CA PHE A 50 14.66 -31.00 5.13
C PHE A 50 16.10 -30.52 5.10
N VAL A 51 17.01 -31.29 5.68
CA VAL A 51 18.43 -30.94 5.80
C VAL A 51 19.24 -31.98 5.08
N LEU A 52 20.02 -31.58 4.07
CA LEU A 52 20.94 -32.48 3.39
C LEU A 52 22.08 -32.84 4.35
N ASP A 53 22.36 -34.13 4.49
CA ASP A 53 23.38 -34.64 5.40
C ASP A 53 24.75 -34.01 5.13
N GLY A 54 25.38 -33.45 6.16
CA GLY A 54 26.64 -32.70 6.04
C GLY A 54 26.50 -31.23 5.62
N THR A 55 25.27 -30.68 5.58
CA THR A 55 25.03 -29.25 5.32
C THR A 55 24.21 -28.60 6.44
N ASP A 56 24.33 -27.27 6.58
CA ASP A 56 23.50 -26.47 7.48
C ASP A 56 22.36 -25.74 6.73
N THR A 57 21.97 -26.28 5.56
CA THR A 57 20.92 -25.69 4.71
C THR A 57 19.59 -26.37 4.98
N TYR A 58 18.59 -25.57 5.34
CA TYR A 58 17.25 -26.04 5.67
C TYR A 58 16.28 -25.69 4.55
N TYR A 59 15.69 -26.72 3.93
CA TYR A 59 14.60 -26.57 2.98
C TYR A 59 13.28 -26.70 3.74
N ILE A 60 12.51 -25.61 3.80
CA ILE A 60 11.36 -25.50 4.69
C ILE A 60 10.09 -25.95 3.97
N VAL A 61 9.41 -26.92 4.57
CA VAL A 61 8.13 -27.44 4.12
C VAL A 61 7.04 -26.91 5.05
N HIS A 62 6.11 -26.15 4.48
CA HIS A 62 4.86 -25.76 5.11
C HIS A 62 3.77 -26.74 4.67
N PRO A 63 3.36 -27.73 5.48
CA PRO A 63 2.44 -28.79 5.05
C PRO A 63 1.13 -28.27 4.42
N THR A 64 0.62 -27.15 4.94
CA THR A 64 -0.63 -26.51 4.49
C THR A 64 -0.59 -25.99 3.06
N ASP A 65 0.60 -25.81 2.48
CA ASP A 65 0.76 -25.27 1.13
C ASP A 65 0.62 -26.35 0.04
N PHE A 66 0.63 -27.62 0.44
CA PHE A 66 0.67 -28.76 -0.47
C PHE A 66 -0.70 -29.38 -0.72
N THR A 67 -0.90 -29.93 -1.91
CA THR A 67 -2.08 -30.74 -2.26
C THR A 67 -1.63 -32.03 -2.95
N PRO A 68 -1.82 -33.22 -2.35
CA PRO A 68 -2.43 -33.43 -1.03
C PRO A 68 -1.59 -32.81 0.11
N MET A 69 -2.21 -32.55 1.26
CA MET A 69 -1.49 -32.09 2.46
C MET A 69 -0.77 -33.29 3.08
N PRO A 70 0.56 -33.26 3.26
CA PRO A 70 1.28 -34.31 3.97
C PRO A 70 0.92 -34.28 5.46
N ASP A 71 0.72 -35.45 6.06
CA ASP A 71 0.50 -35.60 7.49
C ASP A 71 1.78 -36.01 8.22
N ASP A 72 1.79 -35.94 9.55
CA ASP A 72 2.93 -36.38 10.38
C ASP A 72 3.35 -37.82 10.10
N ASN A 73 2.40 -38.69 9.74
CA ASN A 73 2.66 -40.09 9.40
C ASN A 73 3.45 -40.22 8.10
N SER A 74 3.24 -39.33 7.14
CA SER A 74 3.97 -39.29 5.87
C SER A 74 5.46 -39.07 6.12
N PHE A 75 5.81 -38.16 7.03
CA PHE A 75 7.21 -37.85 7.36
C PHE A 75 7.89 -38.90 8.25
N THR A 76 7.13 -39.65 9.04
CA THR A 76 7.66 -40.67 9.96
C THR A 76 7.76 -42.07 9.34
N ASN A 77 6.93 -42.38 8.34
CA ASN A 77 6.93 -43.67 7.63
C ASN A 77 7.68 -43.64 6.28
N THR A 78 8.41 -42.56 6.01
CA THR A 78 9.23 -42.44 4.81
C THR A 78 10.61 -43.04 5.03
N ASP A 79 11.10 -43.77 4.03
CA ASP A 79 12.46 -44.30 4.00
C ASP A 79 13.45 -43.31 3.36
N GLY A 80 12.93 -42.27 2.69
CA GLY A 80 13.76 -41.26 2.06
C GLY A 80 12.96 -40.17 1.36
N ILE A 81 13.60 -39.02 1.20
CA ILE A 81 13.09 -37.91 0.40
C ILE A 81 13.64 -38.06 -1.00
N GLY A 82 12.76 -38.04 -2.01
CA GLY A 82 13.13 -38.09 -3.41
C GLY A 82 13.43 -36.70 -3.96
N GLU A 83 12.92 -36.40 -5.16
CA GLU A 83 13.05 -35.08 -5.77
C GLU A 83 12.46 -34.00 -4.86
N ILE A 84 13.17 -32.87 -4.72
CA ILE A 84 12.76 -31.68 -3.99
C ILE A 84 12.98 -30.48 -4.91
N PHE A 85 11.98 -29.62 -5.01
CA PHE A 85 12.07 -28.32 -5.66
C PHE A 85 11.74 -27.22 -4.64
N TYR A 86 12.51 -26.14 -4.67
CA TYR A 86 12.32 -24.98 -3.82
C TYR A 86 12.20 -23.69 -4.65
N LYS A 87 11.63 -22.64 -4.05
CA LYS A 87 11.60 -21.29 -4.62
C LYS A 87 12.97 -20.65 -4.56
N ASP A 88 13.53 -20.35 -5.72
CA ASP A 88 14.76 -19.57 -5.87
C ASP A 88 14.43 -18.07 -5.83
N GLU A 89 14.01 -17.62 -4.64
CA GLU A 89 13.82 -16.21 -4.31
C GLU A 89 14.92 -15.75 -3.35
N ASP A 90 15.03 -14.45 -3.10
CA ASP A 90 15.96 -13.92 -2.11
C ASP A 90 15.66 -14.55 -0.73
N PRO A 91 16.63 -15.28 -0.15
CA PRO A 91 16.36 -16.05 1.07
C PRO A 91 16.00 -15.11 2.21
N GLN A 92 14.87 -15.38 2.87
CA GLN A 92 14.47 -14.64 4.06
C GLN A 92 15.19 -15.21 5.28
N SER A 93 15.66 -14.33 6.16
CA SER A 93 16.21 -14.76 7.45
C SER A 93 15.10 -15.39 8.28
N PHE A 94 15.30 -16.61 8.74
CA PHE A 94 14.32 -17.35 9.52
C PHE A 94 14.96 -17.88 10.81
N ILE A 95 14.22 -17.75 11.91
CA ILE A 95 14.62 -18.28 13.21
C ILE A 95 13.79 -19.54 13.43
N MET A 96 14.45 -20.69 13.26
CA MET A 96 13.87 -21.99 13.56
C MET A 96 13.89 -22.22 15.06
N ASN A 97 12.72 -22.56 15.61
CA ASN A 97 12.60 -23.06 16.97
C ASN A 97 12.38 -24.58 16.90
N GLN A 98 13.44 -25.33 17.19
CA GLN A 98 13.37 -26.78 17.24
C GLN A 98 12.51 -27.24 18.43
N LYS A 99 11.99 -28.47 18.36
CA LYS A 99 11.16 -29.04 19.44
C LYS A 99 11.91 -29.19 20.78
N ASP A 100 13.24 -29.25 20.76
CA ASP A 100 14.08 -29.31 21.96
C ASP A 100 14.31 -27.92 22.61
N GLY A 101 13.76 -26.86 22.02
CA GLY A 101 13.90 -25.48 22.48
C GLY A 101 15.14 -24.76 21.96
N SER A 102 15.98 -25.42 21.17
CA SER A 102 17.11 -24.77 20.51
C SER A 102 16.64 -23.83 19.38
N GLN A 103 17.42 -22.78 19.14
CA GLN A 103 17.19 -21.83 18.07
C GLN A 103 18.28 -21.93 17.03
N VAL A 104 17.87 -22.06 15.77
CA VAL A 104 18.78 -22.03 14.61
C VAL A 104 18.40 -20.83 13.76
N ASN A 105 19.39 -19.96 13.52
CA ASN A 105 19.22 -18.86 12.56
C ASN A 105 19.73 -19.35 11.21
N SER A 106 18.84 -19.45 10.23
CA SER A 106 19.16 -19.90 8.89
C SER A 106 18.40 -19.11 7.84
N GLN A 107 18.62 -19.44 6.58
CA GLN A 107 17.88 -18.91 5.45
C GLN A 107 16.71 -19.84 5.14
N GLU A 108 15.52 -19.27 4.96
CA GLU A 108 14.35 -20.03 4.53
C GLU A 108 14.45 -20.32 3.03
N LEU A 109 14.54 -21.61 2.69
CA LEU A 109 14.40 -22.09 1.32
C LEU A 109 13.08 -22.85 1.20
N THR A 110 12.01 -22.15 0.83
CA THR A 110 10.66 -22.72 0.82
C THR A 110 10.51 -23.82 -0.25
N VAL A 111 10.23 -25.05 0.17
CA VAL A 111 9.94 -26.19 -0.70
C VAL A 111 8.57 -26.00 -1.34
N VAL A 112 8.47 -26.28 -2.64
CA VAL A 112 7.22 -26.18 -3.41
C VAL A 112 6.78 -27.49 -4.04
N SER A 113 7.69 -28.46 -4.16
CA SER A 113 7.38 -29.81 -4.60
C SER A 113 8.37 -30.77 -3.95
N PHE A 114 7.90 -31.91 -3.48
CA PHE A 114 8.78 -32.98 -3.04
C PHE A 114 8.12 -34.35 -3.20
N SER A 115 8.94 -35.40 -3.10
CA SER A 115 8.45 -36.77 -3.03
C SER A 115 8.98 -37.50 -1.80
N LEU A 116 8.14 -38.35 -1.24
CA LEU A 116 8.51 -39.28 -0.17
C LEU A 116 8.45 -40.70 -0.71
N THR A 117 9.42 -41.51 -0.31
CA THR A 117 9.53 -42.90 -0.74
C THR A 117 9.32 -43.83 0.45
N SER A 118 8.48 -44.86 0.28
CA SER A 118 8.31 -45.92 1.27
C SER A 118 8.64 -47.26 0.62
N SER A 119 9.73 -47.88 1.10
CA SER A 119 10.19 -49.21 0.74
C SER A 119 9.22 -50.30 1.20
N LYS A 120 8.49 -50.07 2.30
CA LYS A 120 7.50 -51.01 2.83
C LYS A 120 6.36 -51.26 1.83
N ASP A 121 5.88 -50.20 1.20
CA ASP A 121 4.73 -50.25 0.28
C ASP A 121 5.13 -50.05 -1.20
N GLN A 122 6.43 -49.92 -1.49
CA GLN A 122 6.99 -49.56 -2.80
C GLN A 122 6.29 -48.34 -3.44
N ARG A 123 5.88 -47.38 -2.60
CA ARG A 123 5.07 -46.23 -2.99
C ARG A 123 5.93 -44.96 -3.01
N ILE A 124 5.68 -44.11 -4.00
CA ILE A 124 6.23 -42.76 -4.09
C ILE A 124 5.06 -41.79 -3.97
N ASP A 125 5.01 -41.08 -2.84
CA ASP A 125 4.02 -40.03 -2.60
C ASP A 125 4.58 -38.69 -3.03
N ARG A 126 3.85 -38.00 -3.90
CA ARG A 126 4.25 -36.71 -4.45
C ARG A 126 3.38 -35.61 -3.87
N TYR A 127 4.04 -34.56 -3.41
CA TYR A 127 3.43 -33.40 -2.79
C TYR A 127 3.87 -32.19 -3.59
N ALA A 128 2.92 -31.39 -4.06
CA ALA A 128 3.21 -30.13 -4.74
C ALA A 128 2.30 -29.03 -4.24
N SER A 129 2.85 -27.82 -4.16
CA SER A 129 2.07 -26.63 -3.85
C SER A 129 1.20 -26.24 -5.03
N SER A 130 0.07 -25.57 -4.75
CA SER A 130 -0.83 -25.07 -5.79
C SER A 130 -0.13 -24.13 -6.78
N GLY A 131 0.79 -23.28 -6.27
CA GLY A 131 1.59 -22.37 -7.11
C GLY A 131 2.54 -23.11 -8.06
N TYR A 132 3.17 -24.20 -7.60
CA TYR A 132 4.00 -25.05 -8.44
C TYR A 132 3.17 -25.79 -9.49
N LEU A 133 2.04 -26.36 -9.11
CA LEU A 133 1.14 -27.07 -10.03
C LEU A 133 0.60 -26.16 -11.14
N ALA A 134 0.31 -24.89 -10.81
CA ALA A 134 -0.17 -23.92 -11.79
C ALA A 134 0.93 -23.42 -12.74
N ASN A 135 2.17 -23.31 -12.27
CA ASN A 135 3.27 -22.72 -13.04
C ASN A 135 4.59 -23.49 -12.80
N PRO A 136 4.74 -24.73 -13.30
CA PRO A 136 5.88 -25.60 -12.96
C PRO A 136 7.25 -25.06 -13.40
N ASP A 137 7.27 -24.17 -14.40
CA ASP A 137 8.48 -23.52 -14.91
C ASP A 137 8.79 -22.20 -14.18
N GLY A 138 8.07 -21.89 -13.10
CA GLY A 138 8.12 -20.61 -12.40
C GLY A 138 7.11 -19.60 -12.92
N PHE A 139 7.02 -18.45 -12.26
CA PHE A 139 6.06 -17.39 -12.60
C PHE A 139 6.65 -16.01 -12.37
N TYR A 140 6.07 -14.99 -13.01
CA TYR A 140 6.45 -13.61 -12.77
C TYR A 140 5.56 -12.99 -11.69
N ASP A 141 6.13 -12.61 -10.54
CA ASP A 141 5.42 -11.89 -9.49
C ASP A 141 5.27 -10.42 -9.90
N ASN A 142 4.17 -10.13 -10.59
CA ASN A 142 3.86 -8.79 -11.07
C ASN A 142 3.20 -7.94 -9.98
N ARG A 143 3.98 -7.05 -9.37
CA ARG A 143 3.51 -6.12 -8.32
C ARG A 143 3.01 -4.79 -8.85
N TRP A 144 3.13 -4.54 -10.16
CA TRP A 144 2.67 -3.30 -10.78
C TRP A 144 1.19 -2.98 -10.59
N PRO A 145 0.23 -3.93 -10.67
CA PRO A 145 -1.18 -3.59 -10.49
C PRO A 145 -1.47 -2.92 -9.14
N VAL A 146 -0.91 -3.48 -8.06
CA VAL A 146 -1.01 -2.89 -6.71
C VAL A 146 -0.19 -1.61 -6.62
N GLY A 147 1.03 -1.59 -7.17
CA GLY A 147 1.87 -0.39 -7.19
C GLY A 147 1.21 0.81 -7.89
N ILE A 148 0.56 0.58 -9.04
CA ILE A 148 -0.21 1.58 -9.80
C ILE A 148 -1.40 2.07 -8.97
N LEU A 149 -2.14 1.16 -8.32
CA LEU A 149 -3.26 1.54 -7.47
C LEU A 149 -2.80 2.46 -6.32
N VAL A 150 -1.72 2.09 -5.64
CA VAL A 150 -1.13 2.90 -4.55
C VAL A 150 -0.65 4.25 -5.07
N ALA A 151 0.04 4.28 -6.22
CA ALA A 151 0.50 5.53 -6.83
C ALA A 151 -0.66 6.44 -7.25
N ALA A 152 -1.74 5.88 -7.79
CA ALA A 152 -2.95 6.62 -8.15
C ALA A 152 -3.63 7.24 -6.92
N LEU A 153 -3.70 6.53 -5.80
CA LEU A 153 -4.20 7.07 -4.53
C LEU A 153 -3.32 8.24 -4.03
N GLY A 154 -2.00 8.11 -4.13
CA GLY A 154 -1.07 9.19 -3.79
C GLY A 154 -1.25 10.43 -4.65
N LEU A 155 -1.43 10.26 -5.97
CA LEU A 155 -1.75 11.35 -6.90
C LEU A 155 -3.08 12.01 -6.57
N GLY A 156 -4.12 11.23 -6.26
CA GLY A 156 -5.42 11.73 -5.84
C GLY A 156 -5.33 12.58 -4.57
N ALA A 157 -4.60 12.10 -3.56
CA ALA A 157 -4.36 12.84 -2.33
C ALA A 157 -3.60 14.16 -2.58
N LEU A 158 -2.56 14.12 -3.42
CA LEU A 158 -1.77 15.30 -3.76
C LEU A 158 -2.62 16.34 -4.51
N GLY A 159 -3.41 15.91 -5.49
CA GLY A 159 -4.37 16.77 -6.19
C GLY A 159 -5.40 17.40 -5.25
N PHE A 160 -5.96 16.61 -4.32
CA PHE A 160 -6.88 17.11 -3.31
C PHE A 160 -6.24 18.17 -2.40
N PHE A 161 -5.00 17.96 -1.96
CA PHE A 161 -4.27 18.92 -1.13
C PHE A 161 -3.94 20.22 -1.86
N LEU A 162 -3.68 20.16 -3.17
CA LEU A 162 -3.47 21.35 -4.00
C LEU A 162 -4.76 22.13 -4.25
N MET A 163 -5.92 21.46 -4.35
CA MET A 163 -7.21 22.12 -4.57
C MET A 163 -7.83 22.74 -3.31
N LEU A 164 -7.51 22.21 -2.11
CA LEU A 164 -8.06 22.67 -0.84
C LEU A 164 -7.97 24.20 -0.61
N PRO A 165 -6.82 24.87 -0.82
CA PRO A 165 -6.70 26.32 -0.65
C PRO A 165 -7.62 27.10 -1.61
N ALA A 166 -7.72 26.66 -2.87
CA ALA A 166 -8.58 27.30 -3.86
C ALA A 166 -10.07 27.15 -3.48
N MET A 167 -10.48 25.99 -2.97
CA MET A 167 -11.83 25.78 -2.46
C MET A 167 -12.12 26.65 -1.23
N GLN A 168 -11.16 26.81 -0.32
CA GLN A 168 -11.31 27.68 0.85
C GLN A 168 -11.40 29.16 0.47
N ALA A 169 -10.60 29.62 -0.49
CA ALA A 169 -10.65 31.00 -0.99
C ALA A 169 -12.03 31.33 -1.60
N ARG A 170 -12.59 30.43 -2.42
CA ARG A 170 -13.94 30.59 -2.99
C ARG A 170 -15.04 30.64 -1.93
N ARG A 171 -14.91 29.87 -0.85
CA ARG A 171 -15.88 29.90 0.27
C ARG A 171 -15.84 31.23 1.04
N ARG A 172 -14.64 31.78 1.28
CA ARG A 172 -14.49 33.08 1.93
C ARG A 172 -15.11 34.21 1.10
N GLN A 173 -14.89 34.24 -0.21
CA GLN A 173 -15.50 35.23 -1.10
C GLN A 173 -17.03 35.20 -1.09
N LYS A 174 -17.64 34.01 -1.03
CA LYS A 174 -19.11 33.88 -0.95
C LYS A 174 -19.68 34.37 0.38
N GLN A 175 -18.91 34.30 1.48
CA GLN A 175 -19.32 34.82 2.79
C GLN A 175 -19.12 36.33 2.94
N SER A 176 -18.29 36.94 2.09
CA SER A 176 -18.03 38.38 2.09
C SER A 176 -19.02 39.20 1.26
N TYR A 177 -20.03 38.58 0.63
CA TYR A 177 -21.16 39.33 0.10
C TYR A 177 -22.05 39.76 1.28
N PRO A 178 -22.10 41.06 1.63
CA PRO A 178 -23.04 41.51 2.65
C PRO A 178 -24.44 41.15 2.14
N ALA A 179 -25.24 40.52 3.02
CA ALA A 179 -26.68 40.42 2.77
C ALA A 179 -27.19 41.81 2.42
N PRO A 180 -28.03 41.99 1.38
CA PRO A 180 -28.60 43.29 1.08
C PRO A 180 -29.20 43.81 2.38
N ALA A 181 -28.69 44.95 2.85
CA ALA A 181 -29.27 45.64 3.97
C ALA A 181 -30.70 45.93 3.56
N PHE A 182 -31.65 45.14 4.05
CA PHE A 182 -33.03 45.58 4.12
C PHE A 182 -32.96 46.88 4.91
N GLN A 183 -33.10 48.00 4.20
CA GLN A 183 -33.26 49.31 4.80
C GLN A 183 -34.46 49.14 5.73
N ALA A 184 -34.18 48.98 7.03
CA ALA A 184 -35.21 49.05 8.04
C ALA A 184 -35.86 50.41 7.84
N ALA A 185 -37.13 50.39 7.43
CA ALA A 185 -37.92 51.59 7.28
C ALA A 185 -37.71 52.46 8.52
N SER A 186 -37.26 53.68 8.29
CA SER A 186 -37.09 54.69 9.33
C SER A 186 -38.39 54.79 10.10
N VAL A 187 -38.36 54.35 11.37
CA VAL A 187 -39.43 54.61 12.32
C VAL A 187 -39.52 56.13 12.45
N TYR A 188 -40.67 56.66 12.03
CA TYR A 188 -41.02 58.07 12.11
C TYR A 188 -41.06 58.47 13.60
N ASP A 189 -40.17 59.35 14.03
CA ASP A 189 -40.17 59.95 15.37
C ASP A 189 -40.87 61.32 15.29
N PRO A 190 -42.12 61.47 15.76
CA PRO A 190 -42.83 62.73 15.71
C PRO A 190 -42.42 63.59 16.92
N GLY A 191 -41.28 64.25 16.84
CA GLY A 191 -40.78 65.01 18.00
C GLY A 191 -39.72 66.07 17.79
N GLN A 192 -39.33 66.43 16.56
CA GLN A 192 -38.34 67.49 16.35
C GLN A 192 -38.87 68.66 15.54
N THR A 193 -39.09 69.76 16.27
CA THR A 193 -39.33 71.12 15.78
C THR A 193 -38.11 71.58 14.98
N GLN A 194 -38.21 71.58 13.65
CA GLN A 194 -37.18 72.13 12.78
C GLN A 194 -37.22 73.67 12.84
N LEU A 195 -36.11 74.26 13.32
CA LEU A 195 -35.82 75.69 13.19
C LEU A 195 -35.60 76.03 11.71
N ALA A 196 -36.42 76.95 11.19
CA ALA A 196 -36.35 77.42 9.81
C ALA A 196 -34.99 78.08 9.52
N THR A 197 -34.27 77.55 8.54
CA THR A 197 -33.08 78.21 7.97
C THR A 197 -33.51 79.31 6.99
N PRO A 198 -32.83 80.48 6.96
CA PRO A 198 -33.18 81.56 6.04
C PRO A 198 -32.88 81.18 4.58
N TYR A 199 -33.84 81.46 3.70
CA TYR A 199 -33.72 81.33 2.26
C TYR A 199 -32.63 82.27 1.71
N ALA A 200 -31.59 81.70 1.11
CA ALA A 200 -30.60 82.45 0.34
C ALA A 200 -31.03 82.47 -1.15
N PRO A 201 -31.24 83.65 -1.76
CA PRO A 201 -31.62 83.74 -3.17
C PRO A 201 -30.47 83.31 -4.09
N PRO A 202 -30.76 82.72 -5.27
CA PRO A 202 -29.75 82.27 -6.21
C PRO A 202 -28.97 83.43 -6.82
N SER A 203 -27.64 83.35 -6.76
CA SER A 203 -26.73 84.27 -7.44
C SER A 203 -26.90 84.17 -8.95
N VAL A 204 -27.31 85.28 -9.57
CA VAL A 204 -27.36 85.47 -11.02
C VAL A 204 -25.93 85.48 -11.56
N VAL A 205 -25.58 84.51 -12.40
CA VAL A 205 -24.32 84.47 -13.14
C VAL A 205 -24.44 85.43 -14.34
N PRO A 206 -23.56 86.44 -14.49
CA PRO A 206 -23.56 87.28 -15.69
C PRO A 206 -23.20 86.45 -16.93
N GLN A 207 -24.12 86.45 -17.89
CA GLN A 207 -23.94 85.82 -19.20
C GLN A 207 -22.92 86.63 -20.00
N ALA A 208 -21.80 86.01 -20.36
CA ALA A 208 -20.75 86.63 -21.15
C ALA A 208 -21.30 87.02 -22.54
N GLU A 209 -21.21 88.32 -22.83
CA GLU A 209 -21.60 88.95 -24.07
C GLU A 209 -20.56 88.64 -25.16
N ASN A 210 -20.94 87.77 -26.10
CA ASN A 210 -20.17 87.52 -27.32
C ASN A 210 -20.37 88.70 -28.27
N ARG A 211 -19.31 89.50 -28.47
CA ARG A 211 -19.25 90.52 -29.52
C ARG A 211 -18.44 89.99 -30.71
N PRO A 212 -19.00 89.93 -31.92
CA PRO A 212 -18.23 89.70 -33.14
C PRO A 212 -17.67 91.03 -33.65
N ASP A 213 -16.37 91.01 -34.01
CA ASP A 213 -15.78 91.44 -35.29
C ASP A 213 -14.25 91.55 -35.15
#